data_AF-A0ABD0JS16-F1
#
_entry.id   AF-A0ABD0JS16-F1
#
_cell.length_a   1.000
_cell.length_b   1.000
_cell.length_c   1.000
_cell.angle_alpha   90.00
_cell.angle_beta   90.00
_cell.angle_gamma   90.00
#
_symmetry.space_group_name_H-M   'P 1'
#
loop_
_entity.id
_entity.type
_entity.pdbx_description
1 polymer ?
#
loop_
_entity_poly.entity_id
_entity_poly.type
_entity_poly.pdbx_seq_one_letter_code
_entity_poly.pdbx_strand_id
1 'polypeptide(L)'
;MFVNLACADLSTAVRDRDLKELNRLISLCKERGYDKRMMAEMTEAKMLQERLQHVQQLLHQVQSLNQQTITEIRHYANPPPIVQRVMMATLLLLGHFEEETQDWSKVQAIIGRTGRESLKRRCEELVIDTVPLDVALGARELLKEYTLDQVRMVSAGAASFFIWSKGLTEELEARFGEEVSRTRPRTSQSRRGRRKQVGFESL
;
A
#
# COMPACT_ATOMS: atom_id res chain seq x y z
N MET A 1 4.53 -18.28 35.01
CA MET A 1 4.12 -19.21 33.94
C MET A 1 3.14 -18.56 32.96
N PHE A 2 2.02 -17.99 33.40
CA PHE A 2 1.00 -17.40 32.50
C PHE A 2 1.43 -16.18 31.67
N VAL A 3 2.31 -15.31 32.19
CA VAL A 3 2.83 -14.13 31.46
C VAL A 3 3.75 -14.56 30.30
N ASN A 4 4.60 -15.59 30.51
CA ASN A 4 5.50 -16.08 29.47
C ASN A 4 4.74 -16.73 28.31
N LEU A 5 3.63 -17.42 28.61
CA LEU A 5 2.75 -17.98 27.57
C LEU A 5 2.07 -16.86 26.77
N ALA A 6 1.51 -15.85 27.45
CA ALA A 6 0.91 -14.69 26.79
C ALA A 6 1.92 -13.94 25.92
N CYS A 7 3.19 -13.86 26.34
CA CYS A 7 4.28 -13.31 25.55
C CYS A 7 4.54 -14.12 24.29
N ALA A 8 4.66 -15.45 24.40
CA ALA A 8 4.90 -16.33 23.25
C ALA A 8 3.74 -16.29 22.24
N ASP A 9 2.49 -16.26 22.73
CA ASP A 9 1.29 -16.15 21.90
C ASP A 9 1.26 -14.79 21.17
N LEU A 10 1.57 -13.70 21.88
CA LEU A 10 1.60 -12.35 21.30
C LEU A 10 2.70 -12.22 20.24
N SER A 11 3.91 -12.72 20.52
CA SER A 11 5.01 -12.75 19.55
C SER A 11 4.65 -13.60 18.33
N THR A 12 3.90 -14.69 18.51
CA THR A 12 3.40 -15.51 17.41
C THR A 12 2.40 -14.75 16.54
N ALA A 13 1.41 -14.09 17.16
CA ALA A 13 0.44 -13.27 16.43
C ALA A 13 1.10 -12.07 15.71
N VAL A 14 2.13 -11.47 16.30
CA VAL A 14 2.95 -10.42 15.66
C VAL A 14 3.66 -10.94 14.43
N ARG A 15 4.36 -12.08 14.56
CA ARG A 15 5.08 -12.73 13.46
C ARG A 15 4.14 -13.13 12.33
N ASP A 16 3.01 -13.74 12.67
CA ASP A 16 2.05 -14.25 11.70
C ASP A 16 1.12 -13.14 11.15
N ARG A 17 1.23 -11.92 11.71
CA ARG A 17 0.44 -10.73 11.34
C ARG A 17 -1.07 -10.96 11.38
N ASP A 18 -1.52 -11.83 12.28
CA ASP A 18 -2.93 -12.15 12.45
C ASP A 18 -3.61 -11.03 13.25
N LEU A 19 -4.25 -10.09 12.54
CA LEU A 19 -4.93 -8.96 13.17
C LEU A 19 -6.04 -9.42 14.14
N LYS A 20 -6.76 -10.50 13.81
CA LYS A 20 -7.86 -10.97 14.66
C LYS A 20 -7.30 -11.48 15.99
N GLU A 21 -6.23 -12.25 15.91
CA GLU A 21 -5.57 -12.79 17.10
C GLU A 21 -4.83 -11.71 17.90
N LEU A 22 -4.19 -10.74 17.23
CA LEU A 22 -3.59 -9.56 17.88
C LEU A 22 -4.64 -8.77 18.68
N ASN A 23 -5.80 -8.47 18.08
CA ASN A 23 -6.89 -7.77 18.78
C ASN A 23 -7.32 -8.53 20.04
N ARG A 24 -7.46 -9.86 19.94
CA ARG A 24 -7.87 -10.73 21.05
C ARG A 24 -6.82 -10.73 22.17
N LEU A 25 -5.55 -10.95 21.83
CA LEU A 25 -4.45 -11.07 22.79
C LEU A 25 -4.13 -9.73 23.48
N ILE A 26 -4.13 -8.62 22.74
CA ILE A 26 -3.94 -7.28 23.32
C ILE A 26 -5.03 -6.96 24.34
N SER A 27 -6.29 -7.30 24.04
CA SER A 27 -7.41 -7.10 24.97
C SER A 27 -7.26 -7.98 26.21
N LEU A 28 -6.94 -9.27 26.02
CA LEU A 28 -6.73 -10.22 27.11
C LEU A 28 -5.58 -9.81 28.05
N CYS A 29 -4.46 -9.32 27.50
CA CYS A 29 -3.32 -8.85 28.28
C CYS A 29 -3.66 -7.61 29.12
N LYS A 30 -4.51 -6.71 28.60
CA LYS A 30 -5.02 -5.55 29.36
C LYS A 30 -5.94 -6.00 30.49
N GLU A 31 -6.91 -6.88 30.19
CA GLU A 31 -7.88 -7.39 31.18
C GLU A 31 -7.20 -8.13 32.34
N ARG A 32 -6.12 -8.86 32.04
CA ARG A 32 -5.35 -9.61 33.05
C ARG A 32 -4.26 -8.78 33.75
N GLY A 33 -4.09 -7.51 33.38
CA GLY A 33 -3.08 -6.62 33.97
C GLY A 33 -1.63 -7.01 33.65
N TYR A 34 -1.40 -7.68 32.51
CA TYR A 34 -0.06 -8.08 32.05
C TYR A 34 0.64 -6.97 31.27
N ASP A 35 -0.11 -5.97 30.82
CA ASP A 35 0.33 -4.85 29.98
C ASP A 35 1.57 -4.13 30.50
N LYS A 36 1.66 -3.86 31.80
CA LYS A 36 2.83 -3.20 32.41
C LYS A 36 4.07 -4.09 32.42
N ARG A 37 3.90 -5.40 32.60
CA ARG A 37 5.01 -6.36 32.68
C ARG A 37 5.55 -6.72 31.29
N MET A 38 4.69 -6.67 30.28
CA MET A 38 4.99 -6.97 28.89
C MET A 38 4.95 -5.69 28.04
N MET A 39 5.47 -4.58 28.58
CA MET A 39 5.30 -3.26 27.97
C MET A 39 5.90 -3.21 26.56
N ALA A 40 7.06 -3.83 26.34
CA ALA A 40 7.73 -3.83 25.04
C ALA A 40 6.91 -4.59 24.00
N GLU A 41 6.50 -5.81 24.33
CA GLU A 41 5.72 -6.69 23.44
C GLU A 41 4.33 -6.11 23.17
N MET A 42 3.71 -5.51 24.17
CA MET A 42 2.42 -4.83 24.02
C MET A 42 2.52 -3.56 23.17
N THR A 43 3.65 -2.85 23.24
CA THR A 43 3.88 -1.67 22.40
C THR A 43 4.04 -2.09 20.95
N GLU A 44 4.90 -3.09 20.69
CA GLU A 44 5.09 -3.66 19.36
C GLU A 44 3.78 -4.19 18.77
N ALA A 45 3.04 -5.00 19.53
CA ALA A 45 1.79 -5.59 19.09
C ALA A 45 0.73 -4.53 18.77
N LYS A 46 0.60 -3.47 19.59
CA LYS A 46 -0.32 -2.35 19.31
C LYS A 46 0.07 -1.57 18.07
N MET A 47 1.36 -1.28 17.90
CA MET A 47 1.85 -0.61 16.68
C MET A 47 1.51 -1.44 15.44
N LEU A 48 1.73 -2.76 15.47
CA LEU A 48 1.36 -3.62 14.35
C LEU A 48 -0.17 -3.70 14.16
N GLN A 49 -0.95 -3.78 15.25
CA GLN A 49 -2.41 -3.78 15.21
C GLN A 49 -2.95 -2.53 14.51
N GLU A 50 -2.50 -1.34 14.91
CA GLU A 50 -2.92 -0.06 14.31
C GLU A 50 -2.61 -0.01 12.81
N ARG A 51 -1.43 -0.50 12.42
CA ARG A 51 -1.02 -0.57 11.02
C ARG A 51 -1.88 -1.54 10.20
N LEU A 52 -2.13 -2.74 10.71
CA LEU A 52 -2.96 -3.73 10.03
C LEU A 52 -4.42 -3.25 9.91
N GLN A 53 -4.94 -2.56 10.92
CA GLN A 53 -6.26 -1.92 10.87
C GLN A 53 -6.29 -0.80 9.82
N HIS A 54 -5.26 0.04 9.75
CA HIS A 54 -5.15 1.09 8.75
C HIS A 54 -5.16 0.50 7.33
N VAL A 55 -4.38 -0.55 7.09
CA VAL A 55 -4.39 -1.29 5.82
C VAL A 55 -5.79 -1.81 5.48
N GLN A 56 -6.49 -2.44 6.43
CA GLN A 56 -7.85 -2.93 6.19
C GLN A 56 -8.82 -1.80 5.83
N GLN A 57 -8.70 -0.63 6.47
CA GLN A 57 -9.50 0.54 6.14
C GLN A 57 -9.23 1.05 4.71
N LEU A 58 -7.95 1.12 4.30
CA LEU A 58 -7.57 1.51 2.94
C LEU A 58 -8.15 0.54 1.89
N LEU A 59 -8.06 -0.77 2.15
CA LEU A 59 -8.67 -1.79 1.28
C LEU A 59 -10.19 -1.64 1.20
N HIS A 60 -10.84 -1.39 2.34
CA HIS A 60 -12.29 -1.19 2.39
C HIS A 60 -12.75 0.05 1.61
N GLN A 61 -11.96 1.13 1.62
CA GLN A 61 -12.29 2.32 0.82
C GLN A 61 -12.30 2.04 -0.68
N VAL A 62 -11.40 1.19 -1.19
CA VAL A 62 -11.45 0.75 -2.59
C VAL A 62 -12.57 -0.25 -2.85
N GLN A 63 -12.90 -1.12 -1.89
CA GLN A 63 -14.09 -1.98 -1.99
C GLN A 63 -15.38 -1.17 -2.10
N SER A 64 -15.44 0.00 -1.46
CA SER A 64 -16.58 0.92 -1.52
C SER A 64 -16.67 1.71 -2.84
N LEU A 65 -15.66 1.62 -3.72
CA LEU A 65 -15.74 2.24 -5.05
C LEU A 65 -16.90 1.64 -5.83
N ASN A 66 -17.79 2.52 -6.27
CA ASN A 66 -18.83 2.16 -7.22
C ASN A 66 -18.20 2.05 -8.63
N GLN A 67 -18.77 1.19 -9.48
CA GLN A 67 -18.26 1.00 -10.85
C GLN A 67 -18.43 2.26 -11.72
N GLN A 68 -19.42 3.10 -11.39
CA GLN A 68 -19.69 4.36 -12.10
C GLN A 68 -18.48 5.30 -12.05
N THR A 69 -17.78 5.34 -10.92
CA THR A 69 -16.59 6.15 -10.69
C THR A 69 -15.42 5.74 -11.59
N ILE A 70 -15.20 4.43 -11.76
CA ILE A 70 -14.15 3.92 -12.67
C ILE A 70 -14.51 4.24 -14.12
N THR A 71 -15.79 4.09 -14.46
CA THR A 71 -16.31 4.48 -15.77
C THR A 71 -16.12 5.97 -16.04
N GLU A 72 -16.38 6.86 -15.08
CA GLU A 72 -16.16 8.30 -15.23
C GLU A 72 -14.70 8.63 -15.56
N ILE A 73 -13.75 8.14 -14.75
CA ILE A 73 -12.31 8.35 -14.96
C ILE A 73 -11.91 7.84 -16.35
N ARG A 74 -12.41 6.67 -16.75
CA ARG A 74 -12.13 6.10 -18.07
C ARG A 74 -12.58 6.97 -19.23
N HIS A 75 -13.68 7.70 -19.10
CA HIS A 75 -14.23 8.48 -20.20
C HIS A 75 -13.59 9.87 -20.38
N TYR A 76 -12.63 10.27 -19.55
CA TYR A 76 -11.89 11.51 -19.80
C TYR A 76 -11.11 11.40 -21.12
N ALA A 77 -11.47 12.24 -22.10
CA ALA A 77 -10.71 12.37 -23.33
C ALA A 77 -9.34 13.01 -23.08
N ASN A 78 -9.32 14.05 -22.22
CA ASN A 78 -8.13 14.69 -21.69
C ASN A 78 -8.25 14.72 -20.16
N PRO A 79 -7.53 13.84 -19.44
CA PRO A 79 -7.62 13.79 -17.98
C PRO A 79 -7.04 15.07 -17.37
N PRO A 80 -7.62 15.58 -16.27
CA PRO A 80 -6.93 16.56 -15.46
C PRO A 80 -5.56 16.01 -15.00
N PRO A 81 -4.48 16.81 -14.98
CA PRO A 81 -3.14 16.32 -14.63
C PRO A 81 -3.08 15.59 -13.29
N ILE A 82 -3.84 16.08 -12.29
CA ILE A 82 -3.94 15.46 -10.98
C ILE A 82 -4.57 14.06 -11.05
N VAL A 83 -5.60 13.87 -11.87
CA VAL A 83 -6.22 12.55 -12.09
C VAL A 83 -5.23 11.62 -12.77
N GLN A 84 -4.53 12.10 -13.81
CA GLN A 84 -3.52 11.28 -14.49
C GLN A 84 -2.43 10.81 -13.52
N ARG A 85 -1.90 11.71 -12.69
CA ARG A 85 -0.87 11.37 -11.69
C ARG A 85 -1.35 10.36 -10.65
N VAL A 86 -2.58 10.52 -10.17
CA VAL A 86 -3.22 9.56 -9.27
C VAL A 86 -3.31 8.18 -9.92
N MET A 87 -3.83 8.11 -11.15
CA MET A 87 -3.98 6.83 -11.84
C MET A 87 -2.64 6.19 -12.17
N MET A 88 -1.62 6.97 -12.55
CA MET A 88 -0.26 6.48 -12.73
C MET A 88 0.30 5.88 -11.44
N ALA A 89 0.13 6.54 -10.30
CA ALA A 89 0.57 6.02 -9.00
C ALA A 89 -0.13 4.72 -8.63
N THR A 90 -1.46 4.67 -8.78
CA THR A 90 -2.25 3.45 -8.55
C THR A 90 -1.79 2.30 -9.44
N LEU A 91 -1.63 2.56 -10.73
CA LEU A 91 -1.22 1.54 -11.70
C LEU A 91 0.22 1.08 -11.49
N LEU A 92 1.13 1.97 -11.07
CA LEU A 92 2.50 1.64 -10.69
C LEU A 92 2.56 0.67 -9.52
N LEU A 93 1.74 0.89 -8.48
CA LEU A 93 1.61 -0.04 -7.34
C LEU A 93 1.07 -1.41 -7.76
N LEU A 94 0.29 -1.45 -8.84
CA LEU A 94 -0.21 -2.68 -9.47
C LEU A 94 0.74 -3.23 -10.56
N GLY A 95 1.96 -2.71 -10.66
CA GLY A 95 3.00 -3.22 -11.57
C GLY A 95 2.94 -2.72 -13.01
N HIS A 96 2.14 -1.71 -13.32
CA HIS A 96 2.11 -1.03 -14.63
C HIS A 96 2.99 0.21 -14.56
N PHE A 97 4.10 0.18 -15.26
CA PHE A 97 5.11 1.23 -15.12
C PHE A 97 4.82 2.43 -16.02
N GLU A 98 5.67 3.45 -15.91
CA GLU A 98 5.55 4.71 -16.63
C GLU A 98 5.43 4.50 -18.15
N GLU A 99 6.14 3.53 -18.72
CA GLU A 99 6.08 3.18 -20.15
C GLU A 99 4.67 2.76 -20.63
N GLU A 100 3.86 2.23 -19.71
CA GLU A 100 2.49 1.76 -19.93
C GLU A 100 1.44 2.82 -19.55
N THR A 101 1.83 3.85 -18.80
CA THR A 101 0.90 4.79 -18.15
C THR A 101 1.10 6.26 -18.51
N GLN A 102 2.17 6.62 -19.23
CA GLN A 102 2.38 7.97 -19.77
C GLN A 102 1.32 8.37 -20.80
N ASP A 103 0.87 7.41 -21.61
CA ASP A 103 -0.20 7.60 -22.59
C ASP A 103 -1.55 7.30 -21.95
N TRP A 104 -2.43 8.29 -21.90
CA TRP A 104 -3.74 8.14 -21.29
C TRP A 104 -4.61 7.08 -21.97
N SER A 105 -4.46 6.88 -23.29
CA SER A 105 -5.23 5.84 -24.00
C SER A 105 -4.89 4.44 -23.48
N LYS A 106 -3.63 4.20 -23.09
CA LYS A 106 -3.20 2.95 -22.45
C LYS A 106 -3.75 2.85 -21.03
N VAL A 107 -3.74 3.94 -20.27
CA VAL A 107 -4.38 4.00 -18.94
C VAL A 107 -5.86 3.63 -19.06
N GLN A 108 -6.60 4.23 -20.00
CA GLN A 108 -8.01 3.92 -20.29
C GLN A 108 -8.24 2.44 -20.61
N ALA A 109 -7.33 1.83 -21.38
CA ALA A 109 -7.39 0.40 -21.70
C ALA A 109 -7.18 -0.48 -20.46
N ILE A 110 -6.26 -0.12 -19.56
CA ILE A 110 -5.99 -0.86 -18.33
C ILE A 110 -7.16 -0.74 -17.34
N ILE A 111 -7.64 0.48 -17.09
CA ILE A 111 -8.74 0.71 -16.13
C ILE A 111 -10.08 0.18 -16.64
N GLY A 112 -10.23 0.03 -17.95
CA GLY A 112 -11.41 -0.52 -18.60
C GLY A 112 -11.53 -2.05 -18.57
N ARG A 113 -10.53 -2.76 -18.04
CA ARG A 113 -10.57 -4.23 -17.89
C ARG A 113 -11.66 -4.64 -16.89
N THR A 114 -12.22 -5.82 -17.09
CA THR A 114 -13.34 -6.36 -16.29
C THR A 114 -13.00 -7.71 -15.65
N GLY A 115 -13.83 -8.17 -14.71
CA GLY A 115 -13.64 -9.47 -14.04
C GLY A 115 -12.39 -9.48 -13.16
N ARG A 116 -11.58 -10.54 -13.26
CA ARG A 116 -10.33 -10.70 -12.49
C ARG A 116 -9.31 -9.61 -12.78
N GLU A 117 -9.32 -9.06 -14.00
CA GLU A 117 -8.43 -7.99 -14.43
C GLU A 117 -8.94 -6.59 -14.10
N SER A 118 -10.14 -6.48 -13.50
CA SER A 118 -10.70 -5.17 -13.16
C SER A 118 -9.83 -4.43 -12.15
N LEU A 119 -9.69 -3.11 -12.33
CA LEU A 119 -8.85 -2.28 -11.46
C LEU A 119 -9.23 -2.46 -9.98
N LYS A 120 -10.52 -2.44 -9.68
CA LYS A 120 -11.06 -2.66 -8.33
C LYS A 120 -10.57 -3.99 -7.75
N ARG A 121 -10.74 -5.10 -8.49
CA ARG A 121 -10.33 -6.42 -8.04
C ARG A 121 -8.83 -6.51 -7.79
N ARG A 122 -8.02 -5.92 -8.68
CA ARG A 122 -6.56 -5.91 -8.55
C ARG A 122 -6.08 -5.11 -7.34
N CYS A 123 -6.75 -4.01 -7.00
CA CYS A 123 -6.47 -3.28 -5.76
C CYS A 123 -6.88 -4.08 -4.51
N GLU A 124 -8.01 -4.81 -4.55
CA GLU A 124 -8.48 -5.64 -3.44
C GLU A 124 -7.59 -6.86 -3.17
N GLU A 125 -7.08 -7.50 -4.23
CA GLU A 125 -6.25 -8.71 -4.15
C GLU A 125 -4.75 -8.40 -4.00
N LEU A 126 -4.34 -7.14 -3.99
CA LEU A 126 -2.95 -6.76 -3.87
C LEU A 126 -2.37 -7.23 -2.53
N VAL A 127 -1.34 -8.08 -2.60
CA VAL A 127 -0.56 -8.48 -1.44
C VAL A 127 0.54 -7.43 -1.23
N ILE A 128 0.42 -6.62 -0.18
CA ILE A 128 1.31 -5.49 0.10
C ILE A 128 2.79 -5.91 0.10
N ASP A 129 3.11 -7.07 0.67
CA ASP A 129 4.49 -7.58 0.75
C ASP A 129 5.13 -7.90 -0.61
N THR A 130 4.33 -7.95 -1.67
CA THR A 130 4.84 -8.16 -3.04
C THR A 130 5.22 -6.86 -3.73
N VAL A 131 4.87 -5.70 -3.16
CA VAL A 131 5.19 -4.38 -3.72
C VAL A 131 6.61 -3.98 -3.31
N PRO A 132 7.56 -3.82 -4.24
CA PRO A 132 8.91 -3.40 -3.89
C PRO A 132 8.93 -1.96 -3.35
N LEU A 133 9.76 -1.71 -2.34
CA LEU A 133 9.89 -0.37 -1.73
C LEU A 133 10.18 0.72 -2.76
N ASP A 134 11.08 0.46 -3.72
CA ASP A 134 11.43 1.45 -4.75
C ASP A 134 10.25 1.86 -5.65
N VAL A 135 9.30 0.94 -5.92
CA VAL A 135 8.05 1.21 -6.63
C VAL A 135 7.11 2.04 -5.79
N ALA A 136 6.95 1.69 -4.50
CA ALA A 136 6.13 2.45 -3.57
C ALA A 136 6.61 3.90 -3.44
N LEU A 137 7.91 4.10 -3.31
CA LEU A 137 8.50 5.44 -3.31
C LEU A 137 8.30 6.15 -4.65
N GLY A 138 8.31 5.43 -5.78
CA GLY A 138 7.95 5.96 -7.09
C GLY A 138 6.51 6.50 -7.13
N ALA A 139 5.56 5.73 -6.59
CA ALA A 139 4.17 6.15 -6.48
C ALA A 139 4.01 7.35 -5.54
N ARG A 140 4.73 7.37 -4.40
CA ARG A 140 4.78 8.53 -3.51
C ARG A 140 5.25 9.80 -4.22
N GLU A 141 6.31 9.72 -5.02
CA GLU A 141 6.81 10.88 -5.78
C GLU A 141 5.78 11.43 -6.78
N LEU A 142 4.91 10.58 -7.33
CA LEU A 142 3.83 11.01 -8.21
C LEU A 142 2.71 11.75 -7.45
N LEU A 143 2.55 11.48 -6.15
CA LEU A 143 1.46 11.98 -5.32
C LEU A 143 1.86 13.14 -4.39
N LYS A 144 3.16 13.33 -4.13
CA LYS A 144 3.68 14.22 -3.07
C LYS A 144 3.22 15.68 -3.16
N GLU A 145 2.88 16.15 -4.36
CA GLU A 145 2.48 17.54 -4.61
C GLU A 145 0.98 17.78 -4.40
N TYR A 146 0.22 16.70 -4.14
CA TYR A 146 -1.23 16.76 -4.05
C TYR A 146 -1.72 16.44 -2.64
N THR A 147 -2.77 17.16 -2.25
CA THR A 147 -3.56 16.90 -1.06
C THR A 147 -4.87 16.20 -1.45
N LEU A 148 -5.48 15.50 -0.49
CA LEU A 148 -6.77 14.84 -0.71
C LEU A 148 -7.84 15.83 -1.19
N ASP A 149 -7.89 17.03 -0.61
CA ASP A 149 -8.90 18.03 -0.96
C ASP A 149 -8.72 18.51 -2.40
N GLN A 150 -7.49 18.75 -2.85
CA GLN A 150 -7.21 19.11 -4.25
C GLN A 150 -7.68 18.02 -5.21
N VAL A 151 -7.41 16.75 -4.91
CA VAL A 151 -7.85 15.63 -5.76
C VAL A 151 -9.38 15.54 -5.77
N ARG A 152 -10.00 15.62 -4.59
CA ARG A 152 -11.45 15.51 -4.42
C ARG A 152 -12.22 16.63 -5.10
N MET A 153 -11.68 17.85 -5.12
CA MET A 153 -12.25 18.98 -5.86
C MET A 153 -12.29 18.75 -7.37
N VAL A 154 -11.39 17.91 -7.91
CA VAL A 154 -11.31 17.63 -9.35
C VAL A 154 -12.06 16.35 -9.70
N SER A 155 -11.92 15.29 -8.91
CA SER A 155 -12.59 14.02 -9.14
C SER A 155 -12.75 13.26 -7.83
N ALA A 156 -14.00 13.04 -7.41
CA ALA A 156 -14.33 12.17 -6.28
C ALA A 156 -13.77 10.75 -6.47
N GLY A 157 -13.73 10.29 -7.73
CA GLY A 157 -13.17 8.99 -8.06
C GLY A 157 -11.67 8.88 -7.91
N ALA A 158 -10.95 9.87 -8.43
CA ALA A 158 -9.51 9.94 -8.22
C ALA A 158 -9.18 10.06 -6.73
N ALA A 159 -10.03 10.72 -5.92
CA ALA A 159 -9.80 10.84 -4.49
C ALA A 159 -9.74 9.48 -3.77
N SER A 160 -10.60 8.51 -4.14
CA SER A 160 -10.54 7.16 -3.58
C SER A 160 -9.23 6.44 -3.93
N PHE A 161 -8.79 6.53 -5.19
CA PHE A 161 -7.52 5.95 -5.63
C PHE A 161 -6.31 6.65 -5.01
N PHE A 162 -6.41 7.96 -4.78
CA PHE A 162 -5.40 8.75 -4.08
C PHE A 162 -5.24 8.28 -2.64
N ILE A 163 -6.34 8.15 -1.88
CA ILE A 163 -6.26 7.68 -0.48
C ILE A 163 -5.66 6.28 -0.43
N TRP A 164 -6.13 5.37 -1.28
CA TRP A 164 -5.59 4.01 -1.35
C TRP A 164 -4.09 3.99 -1.67
N SER A 165 -3.69 4.69 -2.73
CA SER A 165 -2.29 4.70 -3.17
C SER A 165 -1.38 5.33 -2.11
N LYS A 166 -1.79 6.47 -1.55
CA LYS A 166 -1.03 7.20 -0.53
C LYS A 166 -0.92 6.40 0.76
N GLY A 167 -2.01 5.83 1.25
CA GLY A 167 -1.99 5.00 2.44
C GLY A 167 -1.17 3.73 2.26
N LEU A 168 -1.21 3.10 1.08
CA LEU A 168 -0.37 1.94 0.78
C LEU A 168 1.12 2.31 0.78
N THR A 169 1.49 3.46 0.20
CA THR A 169 2.87 3.95 0.23
C THR A 169 3.34 4.27 1.65
N GLU A 170 2.51 4.94 2.45
CA GLU A 170 2.80 5.27 3.85
C GLU A 170 3.00 4.01 4.70
N GLU A 171 2.17 2.98 4.51
CA GLU A 171 2.33 1.69 5.20
C GLU A 171 3.63 1.00 4.80
N LEU A 172 3.99 0.99 3.50
CA LEU A 172 5.25 0.40 3.05
C LEU A 172 6.44 1.16 3.64
N GLU A 173 6.43 2.49 3.60
CA GLU A 173 7.48 3.31 4.23
C GLU A 173 7.65 2.98 5.72
N ALA A 174 6.54 2.85 6.44
CA ALA A 174 6.56 2.45 7.84
C ALA A 174 7.08 1.01 8.07
N ARG A 175 7.07 0.11 7.06
CA ARG A 175 7.67 -1.25 7.17
C ARG A 175 9.19 -1.20 7.03
N PHE A 176 9.67 -0.31 6.16
CA PHE A 176 11.07 -0.29 5.75
C PHE A 176 11.94 0.73 6.51
N GLY A 177 11.32 1.66 7.25
CA GLY A 177 12.02 2.53 8.21
C GLY A 177 13.22 3.26 7.60
N GLU A 178 14.43 3.02 8.12
CA GLU A 178 15.65 3.67 7.60
C GLU A 178 15.95 3.36 6.13
N GLU A 179 15.52 2.21 5.61
CA GLU A 179 15.76 1.82 4.22
C GLU A 179 15.07 2.76 3.22
N VAL A 180 13.99 3.44 3.63
CA VAL A 180 13.30 4.47 2.85
C VAL A 180 14.28 5.55 2.38
N SER A 181 15.12 6.04 3.30
CA SER A 181 16.08 7.12 3.00
C SER A 181 17.18 6.72 2.02
N ARG A 182 17.46 5.41 1.92
CA ARG A 182 18.55 4.85 1.09
C ARG A 182 18.04 4.34 -0.26
N THR A 183 16.73 4.22 -0.42
CA THR A 183 16.10 3.64 -1.61
C THR A 183 15.72 4.72 -2.60
N ARG A 184 16.13 4.54 -3.86
CA ARG A 184 15.79 5.47 -4.95
C ARG A 184 14.41 5.14 -5.52
N PRO A 185 13.49 6.12 -5.65
CA PRO A 185 12.20 5.92 -6.29
C PRO A 185 12.31 5.40 -7.74
N ARG A 186 11.40 4.51 -8.11
CA ARG A 186 11.34 3.91 -9.45
C ARG A 186 9.93 3.94 -10.03
N THR A 187 9.80 4.60 -11.18
CA THR A 187 8.58 4.64 -12.01
C THR A 187 8.71 3.85 -13.31
N SER A 188 9.92 3.46 -13.71
CA SER A 188 10.23 2.79 -14.99
C SER A 188 10.71 1.34 -14.80
N GLN A 189 10.35 0.44 -15.75
CA GLN A 189 10.83 -0.95 -15.75
C GLN A 189 12.33 -1.06 -16.06
N SER A 190 12.84 -0.22 -16.97
CA SER A 190 14.22 -0.30 -17.50
C SER A 190 15.31 -0.22 -16.41
N ARG A 191 15.01 0.39 -15.26
CA ARG A 191 15.94 0.58 -14.14
C ARG A 191 16.29 -0.71 -13.37
N ARG A 192 15.53 -1.81 -13.53
CA ARG A 192 15.79 -3.09 -12.86
C ARG A 192 17.08 -3.77 -13.37
N GLY A 193 17.52 -3.46 -14.59
CA GLY A 193 18.59 -4.18 -15.31
C GLY A 193 20.03 -3.91 -14.89
N ARG A 194 20.34 -2.87 -14.10
CA ARG A 194 21.74 -2.52 -13.76
C ARG A 194 22.30 -3.18 -12.50
N ARG A 195 21.51 -3.97 -11.76
CA ARG A 195 21.91 -4.53 -10.45
C ARG A 195 22.38 -6.00 -10.48
N LYS A 196 22.51 -6.64 -11.65
CA LYS A 196 23.12 -7.98 -11.82
C LYS A 196 24.30 -7.92 -12.80
N GLN A 197 25.43 -7.36 -12.37
CA GLN A 197 26.77 -7.62 -12.95
C GLN A 197 27.85 -6.91 -12.11
N VAL A 198 27.97 -7.25 -10.82
CA VAL A 198 29.24 -7.05 -10.11
C VAL A 198 29.39 -8.18 -9.10
N GLY A 199 30.38 -9.04 -9.33
CA GLY A 199 30.98 -9.89 -8.30
C GLY A 199 30.59 -11.36 -8.32
N PHE A 200 31.16 -12.14 -9.25
CA PHE A 200 31.91 -13.36 -8.90
C PHE A 200 32.68 -13.86 -10.13
N GLU A 201 33.83 -13.25 -10.41
CA GLU A 201 34.92 -13.93 -11.10
C GLU A 201 36.22 -13.56 -10.36
N SER A 202 37.06 -14.57 -10.17
CA SER A 202 38.43 -14.53 -9.63
C SER A 202 38.59 -14.46 -8.10
N LEU A 203 38.56 -15.63 -7.45
CA LEU A 203 39.74 -16.35 -6.94
C LEU A 203 39.33 -17.73 -6.40
#